data_AF-I2Q8H9-F1
#
_entry.id   AF-I2Q8H9-F1
#
_cell.length_a   1.000
_cell.length_b   1.000
_cell.length_c   1.000
_cell.angle_alpha   90.00
_cell.angle_beta   90.00
_cell.angle_gamma   90.00
#
_symmetry.space_group_name_H-M   'P 1'
#
loop_
_entity.id
_entity.type
_entity.pdbx_description
1 polymer ?
#
loop_
_entity_poly.entity_id
_entity_poly.type
_entity_poly.pdbx_seq_one_letter_code
_entity_poly.pdbx_strand_id
1 'polypeptide(L)'
;MMSVGHKYTLVCASLAKRALKREMPAAMRLEFLNHLEKMVDGSLTTEIIAMVEPMDDRGLALRSEAARLGYRGSPSVFDVYAQKFDVFAALNPSLQRAYDAATARYEV
;
A
#
# COMPACT_ATOMS: atom_id res chain seq x y z
N MET A 1 9.23 -9.33 13.35
CA MET A 1 8.50 -8.04 13.41
C MET A 1 8.48 -7.45 12.00
N MET A 2 7.31 -7.25 11.39
CA MET A 2 7.25 -6.63 10.05
C MET A 2 7.72 -5.17 10.10
N SER A 3 8.46 -4.76 9.07
CA SER A 3 9.11 -3.45 9.01
C SER A 3 8.12 -2.31 8.75
N VAL A 4 8.54 -1.08 9.05
CA VAL A 4 7.91 0.17 8.57
C VAL A 4 7.70 0.11 7.04
N GLY A 5 8.63 -0.55 6.35
CA GLY A 5 8.58 -0.88 4.92
C GLY A 5 7.26 -1.50 4.49
N HIS A 6 6.87 -2.62 5.11
CA HIS A 6 5.72 -3.38 4.66
C HIS A 6 4.40 -2.62 4.80
N LYS A 7 4.25 -1.80 5.86
CA LYS A 7 3.03 -1.00 6.06
C LYS A 7 2.82 0.01 4.94
N TYR A 8 3.84 0.81 4.61
CA TYR A 8 3.68 1.77 3.51
C TYR A 8 3.55 1.06 2.16
N THR A 9 4.22 -0.08 1.96
CA THR A 9 4.13 -0.85 0.71
C THR A 9 2.68 -1.31 0.46
N LEU A 10 1.97 -1.81 1.47
CA LEU A 10 0.58 -2.22 1.34
C LEU A 10 -0.34 -1.02 0.98
N VAL A 11 -0.10 0.16 1.55
CA VAL A 11 -0.83 1.39 1.19
C VAL A 11 -0.53 1.79 -0.27
N CYS A 12 0.73 1.72 -0.70
CA CYS A 12 1.13 1.97 -2.09
C CYS A 12 0.52 0.96 -3.06
N ALA A 13 0.43 -0.32 -2.71
CA ALA A 13 -0.21 -1.35 -3.50
C ALA A 13 -1.71 -1.03 -3.72
N SER A 14 -2.40 -0.63 -2.66
CA SER A 14 -3.81 -0.20 -2.75
C SER A 14 -4.00 1.01 -3.67
N LEU A 15 -3.08 1.98 -3.60
CA LEU A 15 -3.09 3.16 -4.47
C LEU A 15 -2.81 2.81 -5.95
N ALA A 16 -1.81 1.97 -6.22
CA ALA A 16 -1.51 1.50 -7.57
C ALA A 16 -2.68 0.72 -8.18
N LYS A 17 -3.32 -0.15 -7.40
CA LYS A 17 -4.53 -0.87 -7.82
C LYS A 17 -5.72 0.06 -8.10
N ARG A 18 -5.86 1.15 -7.34
CA ARG A 18 -6.85 2.20 -7.64
C ARG A 18 -6.55 2.86 -8.98
N ALA A 19 -5.29 3.22 -9.25
CA ALA A 19 -4.91 3.82 -10.52
C ALA A 19 -5.32 2.91 -11.69
N LEU A 20 -5.04 1.60 -11.59
CA LEU A 20 -5.38 0.59 -12.61
C LEU A 20 -6.89 0.42 -12.91
N LYS A 21 -7.78 0.97 -12.07
CA LYS A 21 -9.23 1.01 -12.32
C LYS A 21 -9.65 2.10 -13.30
N ARG A 22 -8.77 3.08 -13.55
CA ARG A 22 -9.02 4.17 -14.49
C ARG A 22 -8.58 3.77 -15.90
N GLU A 23 -9.21 4.39 -16.89
CA GLU A 23 -8.74 4.32 -18.27
C GLU A 23 -7.37 5.00 -18.38
N MET A 24 -6.42 4.34 -19.03
CA MET A 24 -5.06 4.83 -19.22
C MET A 24 -4.39 4.15 -20.42
N PRO A 25 -3.35 4.75 -21.01
CA PRO A 25 -2.55 4.11 -22.05
C PRO A 25 -1.92 2.79 -21.58
N ALA A 26 -1.77 1.84 -22.50
CA ALA A 26 -1.21 0.51 -22.20
C ALA A 26 0.20 0.58 -21.57
N ALA A 27 1.06 1.48 -22.04
CA ALA A 27 2.40 1.69 -21.48
C ALA A 27 2.35 2.11 -20.01
N MET A 28 1.50 3.08 -19.66
CA MET A 28 1.30 3.51 -18.28
C MET A 28 0.69 2.40 -17.42
N ARG A 29 -0.25 1.62 -17.97
CA ARG A 29 -0.81 0.45 -17.28
C ARG A 29 0.28 -0.56 -16.92
N LEU A 30 1.19 -0.83 -17.87
CA LEU A 30 2.31 -1.74 -17.66
C LEU A 30 3.26 -1.23 -16.57
N GLU A 31 3.52 0.08 -16.49
CA GLU A 31 4.32 0.66 -15.41
C GLU A 31 3.72 0.40 -14.03
N PHE A 32 2.41 0.54 -13.87
CA PHE A 32 1.73 0.23 -12.60
C PHE A 32 1.75 -1.27 -12.26
N LEU A 33 1.59 -2.14 -13.25
CA LEU A 33 1.69 -3.59 -13.05
C LEU A 33 3.11 -3.99 -12.62
N ASN A 34 4.13 -3.49 -13.32
CA ASN A 34 5.53 -3.70 -12.97
C ASN A 34 5.85 -3.12 -11.58
N HIS A 35 5.21 -2.02 -11.19
CA HIS A 35 5.38 -1.47 -9.84
C HIS A 35 4.83 -2.41 -8.77
N LEU A 36 3.66 -3.03 -8.99
CA LEU A 36 3.10 -4.03 -8.08
C LEU A 36 3.98 -5.28 -7.99
N GLU A 37 4.56 -5.75 -9.10
CA GLU A 37 5.49 -6.89 -9.08
C GLU A 37 6.75 -6.60 -8.24
N LYS A 38 7.26 -5.37 -8.29
CA LYS A 38 8.42 -4.93 -7.48
C LYS A 38 8.12 -4.76 -5.98
N MET A 39 6.86 -4.80 -5.57
CA MET A 39 6.47 -4.75 -4.15
C MET A 39 6.57 -6.11 -3.46
N VAL A 40 6.80 -7.18 -4.23
CA VAL A 40 6.89 -8.54 -3.70
C VAL A 40 8.26 -8.79 -3.08
N ASP A 41 8.27 -9.37 -1.89
CA ASP A 41 9.49 -9.83 -1.20
C ASP A 41 9.24 -11.12 -0.41
N GLY A 42 10.18 -11.50 0.47
CA GLY A 42 10.06 -12.72 1.29
C GLY A 42 8.89 -12.70 2.29
N SER A 43 8.41 -11.52 2.69
CA SER A 43 7.22 -11.33 3.53
C SER A 43 5.96 -11.05 2.72
N LEU A 44 6.02 -10.04 1.84
CA LEU A 44 4.91 -9.59 1.02
C LEU A 44 4.89 -10.39 -0.27
N THR A 45 4.38 -11.62 -0.23
CA THR A 45 4.30 -12.47 -1.42
C THR A 45 3.27 -11.94 -2.44
N THR A 46 3.28 -12.49 -3.65
CA THR A 46 2.27 -12.20 -4.68
C THR A 46 0.85 -12.40 -4.16
N GLU A 47 0.60 -13.44 -3.36
CA GLU A 47 -0.70 -13.73 -2.77
C GLU A 47 -1.13 -12.63 -1.79
N ILE A 48 -0.21 -12.17 -0.95
CA ILE A 48 -0.46 -11.08 0.00
C ILE A 48 -0.74 -9.77 -0.73
N ILE A 49 0.06 -9.44 -1.74
CA ILE A 49 -0.19 -8.26 -2.57
C ILE A 49 -1.54 -8.39 -3.28
N ALA A 50 -1.92 -9.59 -3.74
CA ALA A 50 -3.22 -9.83 -4.38
C ALA A 50 -4.40 -9.57 -3.42
N MET A 51 -4.27 -9.88 -2.13
CA MET A 51 -5.31 -9.63 -1.11
C MET A 51 -5.65 -8.14 -0.96
N VAL A 52 -4.72 -7.24 -1.25
CA VAL A 52 -4.93 -5.79 -1.11
C VAL A 52 -5.97 -5.30 -2.11
N GLU A 53 -7.06 -4.70 -1.63
CA GLU A 53 -8.08 -4.09 -2.47
C GLU A 53 -7.65 -2.68 -2.94
N PRO A 54 -8.15 -2.21 -4.09
CA PRO A 54 -7.93 -0.84 -4.56
C PRO A 54 -8.40 0.21 -3.53
N MET A 55 -7.66 1.30 -3.41
CA MET A 55 -8.00 2.41 -2.51
C MET A 55 -9.31 3.11 -2.93
N ASP A 56 -10.17 3.42 -1.96
CA ASP A 56 -11.41 4.18 -2.18
C ASP A 56 -11.17 5.71 -2.19
N ASP A 57 -12.23 6.50 -2.39
CA ASP A 57 -12.12 7.96 -2.48
C ASP A 57 -11.73 8.59 -1.13
N ARG A 58 -12.16 7.99 -0.02
CA ARG A 58 -11.80 8.46 1.33
C ARG A 58 -10.33 8.20 1.62
N GLY A 59 -9.83 7.02 1.24
CA GLY A 59 -8.41 6.69 1.30
C GLY A 59 -7.56 7.62 0.43
N LEU A 60 -8.06 8.00 -0.75
CA LEU A 60 -7.36 8.97 -1.62
C LEU A 60 -7.31 10.38 -1.00
N ALA A 61 -8.40 10.82 -0.36
CA ALA A 61 -8.42 12.08 0.38
C ALA A 61 -7.41 12.04 1.54
N LEU A 62 -7.40 10.97 2.33
CA LEU A 62 -6.43 10.77 3.41
C LEU A 62 -4.99 10.74 2.90
N ARG A 63 -4.74 10.08 1.76
CA ARG A 63 -3.43 10.09 1.10
C ARG A 63 -2.99 11.51 0.74
N SER A 64 -3.92 12.33 0.26
CA SER A 64 -3.64 13.73 -0.08
C SER A 64 -3.28 14.54 1.17
N GLU A 65 -3.96 14.31 2.30
CA GLU A 65 -3.58 14.92 3.58
C GLU A 65 -2.22 14.43 4.07
N ALA A 66 -1.96 13.12 4.01
CA ALA A 66 -0.68 12.54 4.37
C ALA A 66 0.47 13.13 3.53
N ALA A 67 0.23 13.41 2.25
CA ALA A 67 1.20 14.07 1.37
C ALA A 67 1.45 15.54 1.73
N ARG A 68 0.51 16.22 2.40
CA ARG A 68 0.73 17.57 2.95
C ARG A 68 1.50 17.55 4.27
N LEU A 69 1.29 16.51 5.07
CA LEU A 69 1.97 16.31 6.35
C LEU A 69 3.41 15.79 6.18
N GLY A 70 3.64 14.97 5.16
CA GLY A 70 4.97 14.52 4.77
C GLY A 70 5.72 15.65 4.08
N TYR A 71 6.58 16.37 4.81
CA TYR A 71 7.45 17.38 4.22
C TYR A 71 8.53 16.73 3.35
N ARG A 72 9.19 17.51 2.48
CA ARG A 72 10.40 17.11 1.74
C ARG A 72 11.55 16.82 2.74
N GLY A 73 11.48 15.68 3.44
CA GLY A 73 12.34 15.33 4.56
C GLY A 73 11.69 14.27 5.47
N SER A 74 11.92 14.37 6.77
CA SER A 74 11.34 13.49 7.79
C SER A 74 10.23 14.22 8.57
N PRO A 75 9.05 13.60 8.78
CA PRO A 75 8.64 12.34 8.18
C PRO A 75 8.37 12.49 6.68
N SER A 76 8.82 11.52 5.88
CA SER A 76 8.41 11.42 4.47
C SER A 76 6.95 10.99 4.38
N VAL A 77 6.33 11.14 3.20
CA VAL A 77 4.96 10.65 3.00
C VAL A 77 4.83 9.14 3.28
N PHE A 78 5.87 8.36 3.02
CA PHE A 78 5.89 6.92 3.31
C PHE A 78 5.97 6.64 4.81
N ASP A 79 6.70 7.46 5.56
CA ASP A 79 6.71 7.38 7.02
C ASP A 79 5.32 7.67 7.58
N VAL A 80 4.61 8.66 7.03
CA VAL A 80 3.22 8.95 7.42
C VAL A 80 2.30 7.77 7.11
N TYR A 81 2.41 7.14 5.93
CA TYR A 81 1.61 5.95 5.59
C TYR A 81 1.87 4.80 6.58
N ALA A 82 3.13 4.57 6.96
CA ALA A 82 3.48 3.51 7.89
C ALA A 82 3.04 3.81 9.33
N GLN A 83 3.20 5.06 9.79
CA GLN A 83 2.82 5.50 11.13
C GLN A 83 1.30 5.57 11.32
N LYS A 84 0.55 5.85 10.24
CA LYS A 84 -0.92 5.95 10.23
C LYS A 84 -1.59 4.80 9.50
N PHE A 85 -0.91 3.66 9.42
CA PHE A 85 -1.38 2.48 8.71
C PHE A 85 -2.74 2.00 9.21
N ASP A 86 -2.98 2.07 10.51
CA ASP A 86 -4.25 1.75 11.17
C ASP A 86 -5.42 2.57 10.61
N VAL A 87 -5.20 3.86 10.33
CA VAL A 87 -6.22 4.74 9.73
C VAL A 87 -6.52 4.31 8.28
N PHE A 88 -5.49 3.99 7.50
CA PHE A 88 -5.68 3.45 6.15
C PHE A 88 -6.39 2.09 6.17
N ALA A 89 -6.03 1.22 7.10
CA ALA A 89 -6.61 -0.10 7.27
C ALA A 89 -8.07 -0.06 7.75
N ALA A 90 -8.45 0.94 8.54
CA ALA A 90 -9.84 1.18 8.91
C ALA A 90 -10.71 1.56 7.70
N LEU A 91 -10.14 2.27 6.71
CA LEU A 91 -10.83 2.63 5.46
C LEU A 91 -10.79 1.50 4.42
N ASN A 92 -9.73 0.69 4.44
CA ASN A 92 -9.55 -0.46 3.55
C ASN A 92 -9.11 -1.70 4.37
N PRO A 93 -10.07 -2.49 4.89
CA PRO A 93 -9.77 -3.63 5.76
C PRO A 93 -8.90 -4.71 5.13
N SER A 94 -8.79 -4.75 3.79
CA SER A 94 -7.88 -5.66 3.10
C SER A 94 -6.40 -5.41 3.46
N LEU A 95 -6.04 -4.18 3.84
CA LEU A 95 -4.70 -3.83 4.29
C LEU A 95 -4.35 -4.56 5.59
N GLN A 96 -5.27 -4.58 6.56
CA GLN A 96 -5.04 -5.32 7.81
C GLN A 96 -4.96 -6.81 7.54
N ARG A 97 -5.87 -7.38 6.73
CA ARG A 97 -5.83 -8.80 6.38
C ARG A 97 -4.52 -9.21 5.70
N ALA A 98 -4.02 -8.37 4.77
CA ALA A 98 -2.74 -8.61 4.10
C ALA A 98 -1.56 -8.49 5.07
N TYR A 99 -1.60 -7.51 5.99
CA TYR A 99 -0.59 -7.34 7.03
C TYR A 99 -0.53 -8.57 7.95
N ASP A 100 -1.68 -9.04 8.43
CA ASP A 100 -1.79 -10.19 9.33
C ASP A 100 -1.31 -11.48 8.64
N ALA A 101 -1.69 -11.69 7.37
CA ALA A 101 -1.23 -12.82 6.56
C ALA A 101 0.29 -12.79 6.35
N ALA A 102 0.88 -11.61 6.16
CA ALA A 102 2.32 -11.45 6.04
C ALA A 102 3.07 -11.73 7.36
N THR A 103 2.50 -11.33 8.51
CA THR A 103 3.10 -11.58 9.83
C THR A 103 2.99 -13.02 10.29
N ALA A 104 1.87 -13.70 10.01
CA ALA A 104 1.64 -15.08 10.46
C ALA A 104 2.67 -16.08 9.91
N ARG A 105 3.30 -15.75 8.77
CA ARG A 105 4.37 -16.56 8.16
C ARG A 105 5.67 -16.61 8.98
N TYR A 106 5.80 -15.75 9.99
CA TYR A 106 6.97 -15.68 10.87
C TYR A 106 6.76 -16.34 12.24
N GLU A 107 5.55 -16.82 12.54
CA GLU A 107 5.20 -17.45 13.82
C GLU A 107 5.25 -18.99 13.77
N VAL A 108 5.83 -19.54 12.68
CA VAL A 108 6.05 -20.99 12.47
C VAL A 108 7.52 -21.32 12.57
#